data_AF-Q659W1-F1
#
_entry.id   AF-Q659W1-F1
#
_cell.length_a   1.000
_cell.length_b   1.000
_cell.length_c   1.000
_cell.angle_alpha   90.00
_cell.angle_beta   90.00
_cell.angle_gamma   90.00
#
_symmetry.space_group_name_H-M   'P 1'
#
loop_
_entity.id
_entity.type
_entity.pdbx_description
1 polymer ?
#
loop_
_entity_poly.entity_id
_entity_poly.type
_entity_poly.pdbx_seq_one_letter_code
_entity_poly.pdbx_strand_id
1 'polypeptide(L)'
;MSLAEQLKVTEGEVVLSFPESMVSHLPGKLAQSILEQLPQWGPVTTIVHSMGSIFEVKAPFPKGKEARGYYNLMGRDGELHGHLRLDLVSDIALVSKPFMGQESYFIGFFAAQGECVFKVYLGRDKKRQLFPEQIEMFKKLKQLGEDS
;
A
#
# COMPACT_ATOMS: atom_id res chain seq x y z
N MET A 1 -2.95 -10.07 19.01
CA MET A 1 -3.43 -8.70 19.23
C MET A 1 -2.44 -7.75 18.58
N SER A 2 -2.88 -6.87 17.69
CA SER A 2 -2.03 -5.91 16.99
C SER A 2 -1.62 -4.76 17.92
N LEU A 3 -0.62 -3.97 17.53
CA LEU A 3 -0.21 -2.78 18.29
C LEU A 3 -1.34 -1.75 18.38
N ALA A 4 -2.11 -1.59 17.29
CA ALA A 4 -3.27 -0.72 17.23
C ALA A 4 -4.35 -1.13 18.26
N GLU A 5 -4.64 -2.42 18.37
CA GLU A 5 -5.59 -2.96 19.37
C GLU A 5 -5.10 -2.73 20.80
N GLN A 6 -3.81 -2.94 21.08
CA GLN A 6 -3.22 -2.72 22.41
C GLN A 6 -3.31 -1.25 22.84
N LEU A 7 -3.07 -0.34 21.90
CA LEU A 7 -3.10 1.11 22.11
C LEU A 7 -4.50 1.72 21.98
N LYS A 8 -5.51 0.94 21.56
CA LYS A 8 -6.88 1.38 21.29
C LYS A 8 -6.95 2.53 20.26
N VAL A 9 -6.11 2.45 19.25
CA VAL A 9 -6.06 3.38 18.10
C VAL A 9 -6.24 2.61 16.81
N THR A 10 -6.41 3.32 15.69
CA THR A 10 -6.46 2.74 14.35
C THR A 10 -5.08 2.35 13.84
N GLU A 11 -5.04 1.54 12.77
CA GLU A 11 -3.77 1.16 12.16
C GLU A 11 -3.06 2.35 11.51
N GLY A 12 -3.80 3.26 10.87
CA GLY A 12 -3.26 4.47 10.27
C GLY A 12 -2.60 5.36 11.31
N GLU A 13 -3.22 5.58 12.47
CA GLU A 13 -2.62 6.34 13.58
C GLU A 13 -1.28 5.74 14.03
N VAL A 14 -1.18 4.42 14.13
CA VAL A 14 0.09 3.76 14.48
C VAL A 14 1.14 3.95 13.38
N VAL A 15 0.77 3.69 12.13
CA VAL A 15 1.70 3.71 10.99
C VAL A 15 2.21 5.11 10.71
N LEU A 16 1.33 6.12 10.75
CA LEU A 16 1.68 7.52 10.53
C LEU A 16 2.48 8.12 11.69
N SER A 17 2.46 7.49 12.87
CA SER A 17 3.28 7.88 14.02
C SER A 17 4.67 7.23 14.04
N PHE A 18 5.03 6.42 13.05
CA PHE A 18 6.39 5.89 12.96
C PHE A 18 7.42 7.01 12.73
N PRO A 19 8.70 6.81 13.10
CA PRO A 19 9.75 7.77 12.80
C PRO A 19 9.82 8.07 11.30
N GLU A 20 10.17 9.30 10.92
CA GLU A 20 10.31 9.75 9.52
C GLU A 20 11.27 8.87 8.70
N SER A 21 12.28 8.28 9.36
CA SER A 21 13.18 7.31 8.73
C SER A 21 12.44 6.06 8.22
N MET A 22 11.31 5.70 8.83
CA MET A 22 10.51 4.52 8.50
C MET A 22 9.26 4.83 7.66
N VAL A 23 8.69 6.03 7.77
CA VAL A 23 7.45 6.38 7.06
C VAL A 23 7.57 7.75 6.38
N SER A 24 7.11 7.83 5.13
CA SER A 24 6.75 9.11 4.52
C SER A 24 5.26 9.15 4.27
N HIS A 25 4.65 10.26 4.69
CA HIS A 25 3.23 10.53 4.46
C HIS A 25 3.03 11.21 3.11
N LEU A 26 1.92 10.86 2.45
CA LEU A 26 1.46 11.48 1.23
C LEU A 26 -0.05 11.75 1.34
N PRO A 27 -0.56 12.85 0.76
CA PRO A 27 -1.98 13.13 0.76
C PRO A 27 -2.74 12.15 -0.14
N GLY A 28 -3.93 11.73 0.29
CA GLY A 28 -4.79 10.76 -0.39
C GLY A 28 -5.15 11.10 -1.84
N LYS A 29 -5.13 12.39 -2.20
CA LYS A 29 -5.29 12.85 -3.59
C LYS A 29 -4.27 12.25 -4.58
N LEU A 30 -3.14 11.74 -4.09
CA LEU A 30 -2.13 11.07 -4.91
C LEU A 30 -2.41 9.57 -5.13
N ALA A 31 -3.46 9.01 -4.51
CA ALA A 31 -3.74 7.58 -4.55
C ALA A 31 -3.84 7.05 -5.98
N GLN A 32 -4.64 7.68 -6.83
CA GLN A 32 -4.78 7.26 -8.22
C GLN A 32 -3.45 7.29 -8.97
N SER A 33 -2.70 8.39 -8.89
CA SER A 33 -1.40 8.54 -9.56
C SER A 33 -0.38 7.48 -9.13
N ILE A 34 -0.42 7.06 -7.86
CA ILE A 34 0.42 5.96 -7.35
C ILE A 34 -0.06 4.63 -7.94
N LEU A 35 -1.36 4.35 -7.87
CA LEU A 35 -1.96 3.12 -8.38
C LEU A 35 -1.73 2.93 -9.88
N GLU A 36 -1.68 4.01 -10.66
CA GLU A 36 -1.40 3.97 -12.10
C GLU A 36 0.06 3.64 -12.43
N GLN A 37 0.99 3.83 -11.48
CA GLN A 37 2.40 3.45 -11.63
C GLN A 37 2.66 1.98 -11.28
N LEU A 38 1.91 1.41 -10.33
CA LEU A 38 2.11 0.06 -9.82
C LEU A 38 2.11 -1.07 -10.87
N PRO A 39 1.34 -1.02 -11.98
CA PRO A 39 1.40 -2.06 -13.01
C PRO A 39 2.80 -2.24 -13.61
N GLN A 40 3.65 -1.20 -13.59
CA GLN A 40 5.02 -1.26 -14.10
C GLN A 40 6.00 -1.87 -13.10
N TRP A 41 5.59 -2.06 -11.84
CA TRP A 41 6.47 -2.54 -10.79
C TRP A 41 6.66 -4.06 -10.84
N GLY A 42 5.87 -4.77 -11.64
CA GLY A 42 5.85 -6.23 -11.66
C GLY A 42 5.06 -6.81 -10.48
N PRO A 43 5.35 -8.05 -10.05
CA PRO A 43 4.58 -8.73 -9.00
C PRO A 43 4.65 -8.00 -7.66
N VAL A 44 3.51 -7.72 -7.06
CA VAL A 44 3.37 -7.15 -5.70
C VAL A 44 2.46 -8.06 -4.86
N THR A 45 2.31 -7.75 -3.57
CA THR A 45 1.29 -8.41 -2.73
C THR A 45 0.28 -7.38 -2.26
N THR A 46 -0.94 -7.44 -2.78
CA THR A 46 -2.03 -6.60 -2.27
C THR A 46 -2.70 -7.29 -1.09
N ILE A 47 -2.85 -6.58 0.02
CA ILE A 47 -3.47 -7.09 1.24
C ILE A 47 -4.72 -6.27 1.56
N VAL A 48 -5.83 -6.97 1.77
CA VAL A 48 -7.10 -6.40 2.21
C VAL A 48 -7.50 -7.07 3.53
N HIS A 49 -7.89 -6.25 4.50
CA HIS A 49 -8.44 -6.72 5.76
C HIS A 49 -9.97 -6.65 5.71
N SER A 50 -10.62 -7.70 6.19
CA SER A 50 -12.05 -7.69 6.46
C SER A 50 -12.26 -8.28 7.85
N MET A 51 -12.47 -7.40 8.83
CA MET A 51 -12.44 -7.75 10.24
C MET A 51 -11.12 -8.47 10.57
N GLY A 52 -11.16 -9.63 11.26
CA GLY A 52 -9.97 -10.43 11.55
C GLY A 52 -9.44 -11.27 10.38
N SER A 53 -10.08 -11.22 9.21
CA SER A 53 -9.64 -11.98 8.02
C SER A 53 -8.68 -11.16 7.17
N ILE A 54 -7.64 -11.83 6.66
CA ILE A 54 -6.61 -11.25 5.80
C ILE A 54 -6.67 -11.93 4.44
N PHE A 55 -6.79 -11.14 3.38
CA PHE A 55 -6.77 -11.62 2.00
C PHE A 55 -5.51 -11.08 1.32
N GLU A 56 -4.72 -11.98 0.73
CA GLU A 56 -3.50 -11.63 0.01
C GLU A 56 -3.61 -12.03 -1.46
N VAL A 57 -3.31 -11.10 -2.35
CA VAL A 57 -3.21 -11.37 -3.79
C VAL A 57 -1.79 -11.08 -4.25
N LYS A 58 -1.08 -12.14 -4.66
CA LYS A 58 0.30 -12.10 -5.16
C LYS A 58 0.31 -12.11 -6.68
N ALA A 59 0.27 -10.92 -7.27
CA ALA A 59 0.22 -10.71 -8.70
C ALA A 59 0.71 -9.29 -9.03
N PRO A 60 1.02 -8.97 -10.29
CA PRO A 60 1.14 -7.59 -10.73
C PRO A 60 -0.11 -6.78 -10.37
N PHE A 61 0.06 -5.52 -9.99
CA PHE A 61 -1.09 -4.67 -9.73
C PHE A 61 -1.80 -4.37 -11.06
N PRO A 62 -3.12 -4.55 -11.15
CA PRO A 62 -3.85 -4.39 -12.40
C PRO A 62 -3.91 -2.92 -12.81
N LYS A 63 -4.04 -2.66 -14.11
CA LYS A 63 -4.44 -1.33 -14.59
C LYS A 63 -5.85 -1.01 -14.09
N GLY A 64 -6.18 0.27 -13.96
CA GLY A 64 -7.54 0.67 -13.61
C GLY A 64 -8.00 1.92 -14.33
N LYS A 65 -9.29 2.22 -14.16
CA LYS A 65 -9.94 3.40 -14.73
C LYS A 65 -11.04 3.90 -13.81
N GLU A 66 -11.11 5.22 -13.65
CA GLU A 66 -12.23 5.86 -12.96
C GLU A 66 -13.52 5.76 -13.78
N ALA A 67 -14.56 5.22 -13.16
CA ALA A 67 -15.91 5.25 -13.66
C ALA A 67 -16.91 5.02 -12.51
N ARG A 68 -18.04 5.72 -12.56
CA ARG A 68 -19.17 5.57 -11.61
C ARG A 68 -18.77 5.75 -10.13
N GLY A 69 -17.80 6.60 -9.83
CA GLY A 69 -17.35 6.88 -8.46
C GLY A 69 -16.37 5.86 -7.86
N TYR A 70 -15.79 4.99 -8.70
CA TYR A 70 -14.77 4.03 -8.29
C TYR A 70 -13.58 4.07 -9.23
N TYR A 71 -12.40 3.72 -8.72
CA TYR A 71 -11.28 3.27 -9.54
C TYR A 71 -11.42 1.77 -9.79
N ASN A 72 -11.82 1.40 -11.00
CA ASN A 72 -12.15 0.04 -11.37
C ASN A 72 -10.89 -0.70 -11.82
N LEU A 73 -10.55 -1.79 -11.14
CA LEU A 73 -9.39 -2.63 -11.46
C LEU A 73 -9.75 -3.57 -12.62
N MET A 74 -8.99 -3.46 -13.71
CA MET A 74 -9.13 -4.27 -14.92
C MET A 74 -8.10 -5.40 -14.91
N GLY A 75 -8.21 -6.26 -13.90
CA GLY A 75 -7.33 -7.43 -13.75
C GLY A 75 -7.41 -8.36 -14.96
N ARG A 76 -6.30 -9.05 -15.22
CA ARG A 76 -6.26 -10.25 -16.06
C ARG A 76 -6.41 -11.50 -15.19
N ASP A 77 -6.52 -12.66 -15.80
CA ASP A 77 -6.57 -13.93 -15.08
C ASP A 77 -5.41 -14.06 -14.08
N GLY A 78 -5.75 -14.27 -12.81
CA GLY A 78 -4.78 -14.35 -11.70
C GLY A 78 -4.37 -13.02 -11.08
N GLU A 79 -4.79 -11.88 -11.64
CA GLU A 79 -4.62 -10.55 -11.04
C GLU A 79 -5.83 -10.16 -10.17
N LEU A 80 -5.63 -9.15 -9.33
CA LEU A 80 -6.69 -8.59 -8.51
C LEU A 80 -7.78 -7.96 -9.41
N HIS A 81 -9.03 -8.29 -9.12
CA HIS A 81 -10.20 -7.60 -9.67
C HIS A 81 -10.91 -6.88 -8.54
N GLY A 82 -11.57 -5.75 -8.85
CA GLY A 82 -12.35 -5.04 -7.85
C GLY A 82 -12.59 -3.58 -8.18
N HIS A 83 -13.18 -2.88 -7.21
CA HIS A 83 -13.57 -1.48 -7.32
C HIS A 83 -13.06 -0.76 -6.07
N LEU A 84 -12.15 0.19 -6.24
CA LEU A 84 -11.57 0.94 -5.12
C LEU A 84 -12.30 2.27 -4.93
N ARG A 85 -12.68 2.55 -3.69
CA ARG A 85 -13.22 3.84 -3.25
C ARG A 85 -12.08 4.78 -2.88
N LEU A 86 -11.41 5.34 -3.89
CA LEU A 86 -10.27 6.24 -3.66
C LEU A 86 -10.68 7.55 -2.98
N ASP A 87 -11.96 7.93 -3.09
CA ASP A 87 -12.55 9.05 -2.37
C ASP A 87 -12.55 8.88 -0.84
N LEU A 88 -12.44 7.64 -0.35
CA LEU A 88 -12.29 7.37 1.08
C LEU A 88 -10.84 7.47 1.55
N VAL A 89 -9.85 7.47 0.64
CA VAL A 89 -8.44 7.55 1.01
C VAL A 89 -8.08 8.99 1.33
N SER A 90 -7.81 9.29 2.59
CA SER A 90 -7.31 10.60 3.04
C SER A 90 -5.79 10.63 3.11
N ASP A 91 -5.18 9.51 3.49
CA ASP A 91 -3.77 9.43 3.85
C ASP A 91 -3.11 8.21 3.21
N ILE A 92 -1.87 8.39 2.76
CA ILE A 92 -1.06 7.33 2.19
C ILE A 92 0.25 7.30 2.98
N ALA A 93 0.69 6.11 3.38
CA ALA A 93 1.96 5.92 4.06
C ALA A 93 2.88 5.02 3.24
N LEU A 94 4.06 5.54 2.91
CA LEU A 94 5.18 4.77 2.35
C LEU A 94 6.04 4.28 3.49
N VAL A 95 5.86 3.01 3.86
CA VAL A 95 6.56 2.42 5.01
C VAL A 95 7.72 1.54 4.55
N SER A 96 8.91 1.82 5.09
CA SER A 96 10.11 1.01 5.00
C SER A 96 10.58 0.64 6.42
N LYS A 97 10.32 -0.59 6.87
CA LYS A 97 10.69 -1.02 8.23
C LYS A 97 11.26 -2.44 8.27
N PRO A 98 12.12 -2.76 9.24
CA PRO A 98 12.47 -4.14 9.52
C PRO A 98 11.22 -4.92 9.98
N PHE A 99 10.97 -6.07 9.38
CA PHE A 99 9.92 -7.00 9.77
C PHE A 99 10.50 -8.42 9.82
N MET A 100 10.50 -9.04 11.00
CA MET A 100 11.06 -10.40 11.24
C MET A 100 12.50 -10.58 10.74
N GLY A 101 13.36 -9.56 10.92
CA GLY A 101 14.77 -9.60 10.51
C GLY A 101 15.02 -9.36 9.01
N GLN A 102 13.99 -9.03 8.23
CA GLN A 102 14.12 -8.62 6.82
C GLN A 102 13.47 -7.26 6.60
N GLU A 103 14.01 -6.45 5.68
CA GLU A 103 13.34 -5.22 5.31
C GLU A 103 11.98 -5.51 4.66
N SER A 104 10.96 -4.74 5.03
CA SER A 104 9.62 -4.80 4.47
C SER A 104 9.22 -3.40 4.01
N TYR A 105 8.67 -3.35 2.80
CA TYR A 105 8.25 -2.13 2.14
C TYR A 105 6.79 -2.27 1.75
N PHE A 106 5.95 -1.31 2.10
CA PHE A 106 4.56 -1.26 1.65
C PHE A 106 4.04 0.17 1.52
N ILE A 107 3.02 0.29 0.67
CA ILE A 107 2.19 1.47 0.53
C ILE A 107 0.88 1.17 1.26
N GLY A 108 0.58 1.90 2.33
CA GLY A 108 -0.68 1.82 3.05
C GLY A 108 -1.62 2.95 2.63
N PHE A 109 -2.88 2.62 2.37
CA PHE A 109 -3.93 3.57 2.04
C PHE A 109 -4.92 3.60 3.21
N PHE A 110 -5.12 4.77 3.80
CA PHE A 110 -5.90 4.94 5.03
C PHE A 110 -7.06 5.91 4.83
N ALA A 111 -8.16 5.63 5.52
CA ALA A 111 -9.33 6.49 5.56
C ALA A 111 -9.15 7.65 6.55
N ALA A 112 -10.06 8.62 6.50
CA ALA A 112 -9.98 9.84 7.31
C ALA A 112 -9.96 9.60 8.83
N GLN A 113 -10.47 8.46 9.30
CA GLN A 113 -10.41 8.08 10.71
C GLN A 113 -9.24 7.13 11.03
N GLY A 114 -8.38 6.85 10.04
CA GLY A 114 -7.17 6.05 10.18
C GLY A 114 -7.35 4.55 9.88
N GLU A 115 -8.54 4.09 9.47
CA GLU A 115 -8.74 2.71 9.08
C GLU A 115 -7.94 2.36 7.83
N CYS A 116 -7.32 1.18 7.83
CA CYS A 116 -6.63 0.67 6.65
C CYS A 116 -7.67 0.28 5.58
N VAL A 117 -7.63 0.94 4.42
CA VAL A 117 -8.44 0.57 3.26
C VAL A 117 -7.83 -0.67 2.59
N PHE A 118 -6.55 -0.61 2.25
CA PHE A 118 -5.75 -1.73 1.75
C PHE A 118 -4.26 -1.38 1.78
N LYS A 119 -3.41 -2.37 1.52
CA LYS A 119 -1.96 -2.19 1.40
C LYS A 119 -1.42 -2.86 0.14
N VAL A 120 -0.34 -2.31 -0.40
CA VAL A 120 0.44 -2.93 -1.46
C VAL A 120 1.88 -3.10 -0.97
N TYR A 121 2.29 -4.35 -0.76
CA TYR A 121 3.65 -4.71 -0.39
C TYR A 121 4.50 -4.95 -1.63
N LEU A 122 5.77 -4.58 -1.56
CA LEU A 122 6.73 -4.99 -2.58
C LEU A 122 6.79 -6.53 -2.68
N GLY A 123 6.92 -7.01 -3.91
CA GLY A 123 7.01 -8.43 -4.21
C GLY A 123 8.32 -9.04 -3.74
N ARG A 124 8.31 -10.36 -3.66
CA ARG A 124 9.50 -11.16 -3.38
C ARG A 124 9.61 -12.28 -4.39
N ASP A 125 10.84 -12.63 -4.71
CA ASP A 125 11.15 -13.76 -5.57
C ASP A 125 10.92 -15.11 -4.83
N LYS A 126 11.20 -16.22 -5.53
CA LYS A 126 11.08 -17.57 -4.97
C LYS A 126 12.01 -17.83 -3.77
N LYS A 127 13.11 -17.06 -3.65
CA LYS A 127 14.06 -17.10 -2.53
C LYS A 127 13.66 -16.13 -1.40
N ARG A 128 12.48 -15.51 -1.49
CA ARG A 128 11.96 -14.51 -0.56
C ARG A 128 12.78 -13.22 -0.54
N GLN A 129 13.52 -12.90 -1.59
CA GLN A 129 14.27 -11.64 -1.71
C GLN A 129 13.39 -10.57 -2.39
N LEU A 130 13.47 -9.33 -1.90
CA LEU A 130 12.82 -8.19 -2.54
C LEU A 130 13.42 -7.92 -3.91
N PHE A 131 12.61 -7.44 -4.85
CA PHE A 131 13.09 -7.00 -6.15
C PHE A 131 13.82 -5.65 -6.02
N PRO A 132 15.12 -5.55 -6.38
CA PRO A 132 15.88 -4.30 -6.25
C PRO A 132 15.23 -3.12 -6.99
N GLU A 133 14.70 -3.38 -8.19
CA GLU A 133 14.02 -2.40 -9.04
C GLU A 133 12.80 -1.78 -8.32
N GLN A 134 12.02 -2.60 -7.60
CA GLN A 134 10.87 -2.12 -6.83
C GLN A 134 11.29 -1.26 -5.63
N ILE A 135 12.41 -1.60 -4.98
CA ILE A 135 12.96 -0.78 -3.89
C ILE A 135 13.38 0.59 -4.43
N GLU A 136 14.02 0.65 -5.60
CA GLU A 136 14.40 1.91 -6.23
C GLU A 136 13.18 2.77 -6.59
N MET A 137 12.15 2.17 -7.20
CA MET A 137 10.89 2.86 -7.51
C MET A 137 10.19 3.37 -6.24
N PHE A 138 10.17 2.56 -5.17
CA PHE A 138 9.61 2.94 -3.88
C PHE A 138 10.37 4.12 -3.25
N LYS A 139 11.70 4.09 -3.27
CA LYS A 139 12.53 5.19 -2.74
C LYS A 139 12.34 6.49 -3.53
N LYS A 140 12.23 6.43 -4.85
CA LYS A 140 11.89 7.59 -5.68
C LYS A 140 10.52 8.17 -5.33
N LEU A 141 9.53 7.30 -5.10
CA LEU A 141 8.21 7.72 -4.66
C LEU A 141 8.24 8.38 -3.27
N LYS A 142 9.10 7.88 -2.37
CA LYS A 142 9.31 8.44 -1.02
C LYS A 142 9.84 9.88 -1.07
N GLN A 143 10.83 10.14 -1.93
CA GLN A 143 11.43 11.47 -2.11
C GLN A 143 10.43 12.52 -2.62
N LEU A 144 9.51 12.14 -3.53
CA LEU A 144 8.47 13.04 -4.02
C LEU A 144 7.55 13.57 -2.89
N GLY A 145 7.39 12.81 -1.81
CA GLY A 145 6.61 13.23 -0.63
C GLY A 145 7.34 14.14 0.34
N GLU A 146 8.68 14.12 0.33
CA GLU A 146 9.50 14.97 1.19
C GLU A 146 9.63 16.40 0.62
N ASP A 147 9.41 16.58 -0.69
CA ASP A 147 9.50 17.86 -1.41
C ASP A 147 8.13 18.56 -1.66
N SER A 148 7.02 17.99 -1.16
CA SER A 148 5.62 18.45 -1.40
C SER A 148 4.99 19.12 -0.19
#